data_AF-A0A1G0TDG9-F1
#
_entry.id   AF-A0A1G0TDG9-F1
#
_cell.length_a   1.000
_cell.length_b   1.000
_cell.length_c   1.000
_cell.angle_alpha   90.00
_cell.angle_beta   90.00
_cell.angle_gamma   90.00
#
_symmetry.space_group_name_H-M   'P 1'
#
loop_
_entity.id
_entity.type
_entity.pdbx_description
1 polymer ?
#
loop_
_entity_poly.entity_id
_entity_poly.type
_entity_poly.pdbx_seq_one_letter_code
_entity_poly.pdbx_strand_id
1 'polypeptide(L)'
;MKTAKFLFVLLAFVGLSLVGCSDELQSPVTPIDQGSLEKVIITNFTFSHFPIGLTGEGEVKLVGGNWILKDVGVIELFTSSDPLAAGTAIHYLSATFDAVTGEGPVHGSFTLTPDANAGGGVWEGTYTGYRSKMPGSDTLFVLPLQLVGHGRGGTIEGMQIRENSTITAWGTPPSGWYGSGEGFYKSHGN
;
A
#
# COMPACT_ATOMS: atom_id res chain seq x y z
N MET A 1 -53.58 -21.40 14.86
CA MET A 1 -53.06 -21.33 13.47
C MET A 1 -51.73 -20.56 13.41
N LYS A 2 -50.61 -21.13 13.86
CA LYS A 2 -49.25 -20.58 13.62
C LYS A 2 -48.15 -21.64 13.47
N THR A 3 -48.44 -22.91 13.76
CA THR A 3 -47.48 -24.02 13.73
C THR A 3 -47.39 -24.78 12.41
N ALA A 4 -48.29 -24.54 11.45
CA ALA A 4 -48.32 -25.27 10.18
C ALA A 4 -47.44 -24.69 9.07
N LYS A 5 -46.87 -23.49 9.24
CA LYS A 5 -46.04 -22.84 8.20
C LYS A 5 -44.53 -23.11 8.33
N PHE A 6 -44.06 -23.62 9.47
CA PHE A 6 -42.64 -23.91 9.68
C PHE A 6 -42.20 -25.27 9.12
N LEU A 7 -43.13 -26.23 9.00
CA LEU A 7 -42.81 -27.58 8.54
C LEU A 7 -42.52 -27.65 7.02
N PHE A 8 -43.14 -26.78 6.22
CA PHE A 8 -42.96 -26.75 4.77
C PHE A 8 -41.63 -26.11 4.32
N VAL A 9 -41.05 -25.21 5.12
CA VAL A 9 -39.76 -24.58 4.78
C VAL A 9 -38.58 -25.51 5.07
N LEU A 10 -38.68 -26.35 6.11
CA LEU A 10 -37.61 -27.29 6.47
C LEU A 10 -37.51 -28.46 5.47
N LEU A 11 -38.64 -28.93 4.93
CA LEU A 11 -38.67 -30.01 3.92
C LEU A 11 -38.13 -29.57 2.55
N ALA A 12 -38.17 -28.28 2.22
CA ALA A 12 -37.59 -27.77 0.97
C ALA A 12 -36.04 -27.75 1.01
N PHE A 13 -35.43 -27.60 2.18
CA PHE A 13 -33.97 -27.57 2.32
C PHE A 13 -33.31 -28.96 2.30
N VAL A 14 -34.03 -30.02 2.72
CA VAL A 14 -33.50 -31.40 2.68
C VAL A 14 -33.57 -32.01 1.27
N GLY A 15 -34.48 -31.53 0.42
CA GLY A 15 -34.58 -31.97 -0.98
C GLY A 15 -33.48 -31.42 -1.90
N LEU A 16 -32.88 -30.28 -1.55
CA LEU A 16 -31.79 -29.66 -2.34
C LEU A 16 -30.40 -30.20 -2.00
N SER A 17 -30.25 -30.92 -0.88
CA SER A 17 -28.99 -31.60 -0.51
C SER A 17 -28.84 -33.02 -1.07
N LEU A 18 -29.80 -33.49 -1.88
CA LEU A 18 -29.78 -34.84 -2.48
C LEU A 18 -29.69 -34.85 -4.01
N VAL A 19 -29.48 -33.70 -4.67
CA VAL A 19 -28.90 -33.69 -6.01
C VAL A 19 -27.38 -33.80 -5.85
N GLY A 20 -26.95 -34.95 -5.35
CA GLY A 20 -25.57 -35.40 -5.44
C GLY A 20 -25.20 -35.54 -6.91
N CYS A 21 -23.96 -35.17 -7.21
CA CYS A 21 -23.34 -35.25 -8.52
C CYS A 21 -23.79 -36.50 -9.28
N SER A 22 -24.48 -36.30 -10.40
CA SER A 22 -24.53 -37.34 -11.43
C SER A 22 -23.08 -37.54 -11.88
N ASP A 23 -22.55 -38.74 -11.64
CA ASP A 23 -21.35 -39.25 -12.31
C ASP A 23 -21.68 -39.42 -13.81
N GLU A 24 -21.91 -38.32 -14.52
CA GLU A 24 -21.48 -38.32 -15.91
C GLU A 24 -19.97 -38.23 -15.86
N LEU A 25 -19.30 -39.21 -16.46
CA LEU A 25 -17.91 -39.13 -16.85
C LEU A 25 -17.74 -37.84 -17.66
N GLN A 26 -17.42 -36.75 -16.97
CA GLN A 26 -16.87 -35.57 -17.61
C GLN A 26 -15.63 -36.07 -18.32
N SER A 27 -15.73 -36.09 -19.64
CA SER A 27 -14.57 -36.32 -20.50
C SER A 27 -13.48 -35.37 -20.01
N PRO A 28 -12.23 -35.85 -19.87
CA PRO A 28 -11.16 -35.02 -19.32
C PRO A 28 -11.13 -33.73 -20.13
N VAL A 29 -11.22 -32.61 -19.43
CA VAL A 29 -11.04 -31.28 -20.01
C VAL A 29 -9.76 -31.36 -20.83
N THR A 30 -9.88 -31.19 -22.14
CA THR A 30 -8.68 -31.23 -22.99
C THR A 30 -7.77 -30.08 -22.55
N PRO A 31 -6.43 -30.25 -22.58
CA PRO A 31 -5.48 -29.22 -22.12
C PRO A 31 -5.64 -27.85 -22.82
N ILE A 32 -6.44 -27.79 -23.89
CA ILE A 32 -6.73 -26.61 -24.71
C ILE A 32 -7.74 -25.66 -24.03
N ASP A 33 -8.61 -26.17 -23.14
CA ASP A 33 -9.66 -25.34 -22.48
C ASP A 33 -9.27 -24.85 -21.08
N GLN A 34 -8.08 -25.20 -20.58
CA GLN A 34 -7.46 -24.49 -19.47
C GLN A 34 -6.81 -23.23 -20.02
N GLY A 35 -7.60 -22.17 -20.20
CA GLY A 35 -7.08 -20.83 -20.39
C GLY A 35 -5.99 -20.57 -19.35
N SER A 36 -4.76 -20.39 -19.84
CA SER A 36 -3.56 -20.18 -19.03
C SER A 36 -3.87 -19.20 -17.90
N LEU A 37 -3.87 -19.67 -16.66
CA LEU A 37 -3.87 -18.76 -15.51
C LEU A 37 -2.58 -17.96 -15.63
N GLU A 38 -2.68 -16.68 -16.02
CA GLU A 38 -1.53 -15.79 -16.16
C GLU A 38 -0.66 -15.93 -14.91
N LYS A 39 0.61 -16.28 -15.14
CA LYS A 39 1.54 -16.55 -14.05
C LYS A 39 1.86 -15.21 -13.37
N VAL A 40 1.39 -15.03 -12.15
CA VAL A 40 1.81 -13.89 -11.34
C VAL A 40 3.28 -14.04 -10.97
N ILE A 41 4.10 -13.09 -11.39
CA ILE A 41 5.52 -12.98 -11.02
C ILE A 41 5.60 -11.99 -9.85
N ILE A 42 6.35 -12.36 -8.81
CA ILE A 42 6.63 -11.48 -7.67
C ILE A 42 8.10 -11.09 -7.73
N THR A 43 8.37 -9.80 -7.82
CA THR A 43 9.72 -9.23 -7.73
C THR A 43 9.88 -8.52 -6.40
N ASN A 44 10.87 -8.92 -5.62
CA ASN A 44 11.22 -8.28 -4.36
C ASN A 44 12.32 -7.24 -4.58
N PHE A 45 12.31 -6.17 -3.80
CA PHE A 45 13.31 -5.12 -3.85
C PHE A 45 13.56 -4.52 -2.47
N THR A 46 14.73 -3.92 -2.29
CA THR A 46 15.04 -3.05 -1.15
C THR A 46 15.14 -1.61 -1.63
N PHE A 47 14.97 -0.66 -0.72
CA PHE A 47 15.03 0.76 -1.06
C PHE A 47 15.47 1.64 0.11
N SER A 48 15.95 2.82 -0.23
CA SER A 48 16.14 3.96 0.67
C SER A 48 15.55 5.22 0.05
N HIS A 49 15.15 6.16 0.91
CA HIS A 49 14.57 7.41 0.49
C HIS A 49 14.85 8.55 1.46
N PHE A 50 14.77 9.77 0.93
CA PHE A 50 14.94 11.00 1.69
C PHE A 50 14.30 12.17 0.93
N PRO A 51 13.85 13.22 1.65
CA PRO A 51 13.28 14.39 1.02
C PRO A 51 14.36 15.20 0.29
N ILE A 52 14.04 15.62 -0.93
CA ILE A 52 14.87 16.49 -1.77
C ILE A 52 14.22 17.86 -2.04
N GLY A 53 12.96 18.04 -1.65
CA GLY A 53 12.25 19.30 -1.79
C GLY A 53 10.83 19.25 -1.27
N LEU A 54 10.16 20.40 -1.35
CA LEU A 54 8.74 20.56 -1.05
C LEU A 54 8.01 21.00 -2.32
N THR A 55 6.76 20.59 -2.49
CA THR A 55 5.93 21.11 -3.58
C THR A 55 5.39 22.51 -3.28
N GLY A 56 5.40 22.90 -2.00
CA GLY A 56 4.82 24.17 -1.51
C GLY A 56 3.35 24.05 -1.08
N GLU A 57 2.76 22.86 -1.19
CA GLU A 57 1.37 22.60 -0.82
C GLU A 57 1.23 22.14 0.64
N GLY A 58 0.02 22.30 1.18
CA GLY A 58 -0.39 21.83 2.49
C GLY A 58 -0.45 22.89 3.58
N GLU A 59 -0.96 22.47 4.75
CA GLU A 59 -1.14 23.32 5.94
C GLU A 59 -0.46 22.67 7.15
N VAL A 60 0.19 23.49 7.98
CA VAL A 60 0.72 23.07 9.29
C VAL A 60 0.21 24.03 10.36
N LYS A 61 -0.45 23.50 11.39
CA LYS A 61 -0.97 24.30 12.50
C LYS A 61 -0.92 23.57 13.83
N LEU A 62 -0.92 24.33 14.92
CA LEU A 62 -1.07 23.82 16.28
C LEU A 62 -2.51 24.04 16.75
N VAL A 63 -3.25 22.96 17.03
CA VAL A 63 -4.64 22.99 17.47
C VAL A 63 -4.83 22.05 18.66
N GLY A 64 -5.31 22.58 19.78
CA GLY A 64 -5.66 21.77 20.95
C GLY A 64 -4.51 20.87 21.44
N GLY A 65 -3.28 21.38 21.44
CA GLY A 65 -2.09 20.61 21.86
C GLY A 65 -1.55 19.63 20.82
N ASN A 66 -2.06 19.66 19.58
CA ASN A 66 -1.60 18.78 18.50
C ASN A 66 -1.12 19.59 17.30
N TRP A 67 0.01 19.20 16.73
CA TRP A 67 0.41 19.59 15.38
C TRP A 67 -0.45 18.85 14.37
N ILE A 68 -1.14 19.59 13.52
CA ILE A 68 -1.94 19.09 12.42
C ILE A 68 -1.21 19.46 11.13
N LEU A 69 -0.77 18.44 10.40
CA LEU A 69 -0.23 18.55 9.05
C LEU A 69 -1.30 18.01 8.12
N LYS A 70 -1.68 18.80 7.11
CA LYS A 70 -2.67 18.40 6.13
C LYS A 70 -2.14 18.62 4.73
N ASP A 71 -2.09 17.53 3.97
CA ASP A 71 -1.72 17.49 2.55
C ASP A 71 -0.39 18.20 2.27
N VAL A 72 0.59 18.07 3.18
CA VAL A 72 1.90 18.68 3.03
C VAL A 72 2.66 17.93 1.93
N GLY A 73 2.96 18.67 0.86
CA GLY A 73 3.54 18.12 -0.35
C GLY A 73 5.06 18.05 -0.29
N VAL A 74 5.60 16.85 -0.47
CA VAL A 74 7.04 16.56 -0.35
C VAL A 74 7.53 15.81 -1.57
N ILE A 75 8.74 16.15 -2.02
CA ILE A 75 9.44 15.44 -3.09
C ILE A 75 10.54 14.60 -2.44
N GLU A 76 10.54 13.29 -2.71
CA GLU A 76 11.54 12.35 -2.23
C GLU A 76 12.30 11.70 -3.38
N LEU A 77 13.57 11.39 -3.14
CA LEU A 77 14.34 10.52 -4.00
C LEU A 77 14.29 9.09 -3.45
N PHE A 78 13.86 8.14 -4.28
CA PHE A 78 13.88 6.71 -3.99
C PHE A 78 15.04 6.04 -4.72
N THR A 79 15.96 5.46 -3.95
CA THR A 79 17.00 4.56 -4.49
C THR A 79 16.57 3.14 -4.20
N SER A 80 16.52 2.28 -5.22
CA SER A 80 16.10 0.88 -5.06
C SER A 80 17.05 -0.09 -5.74
N SER A 81 17.07 -1.34 -5.25
CA SER A 81 17.71 -2.46 -5.94
C SER A 81 17.03 -2.82 -7.26
N ASP A 82 15.77 -2.41 -7.45
CA ASP A 82 15.01 -2.61 -8.69
C ASP A 82 14.70 -1.26 -9.37
N PRO A 83 15.01 -1.09 -10.67
CA PRO A 83 14.82 0.17 -11.37
C PRO A 83 13.35 0.57 -11.53
N LEU A 84 12.38 -0.35 -11.44
CA LEU A 84 10.96 -0.02 -11.47
C LEU A 84 10.48 0.59 -10.14
N ALA A 85 11.25 0.44 -9.06
CA ALA A 85 10.97 1.03 -7.75
C ALA A 85 11.95 2.16 -7.36
N ALA A 86 12.90 2.52 -8.24
CA ALA A 86 13.80 3.65 -8.08
C ALA A 86 13.30 4.86 -8.88
N GLY A 87 13.43 6.07 -8.32
CA GLY A 87 13.03 7.29 -9.01
C GLY A 87 12.68 8.44 -8.07
N THR A 88 11.82 9.34 -8.54
CA THR A 88 11.33 10.47 -7.74
C THR A 88 9.89 10.26 -7.35
N ALA A 89 9.57 10.47 -6.07
CA ALA A 89 8.22 10.38 -5.56
C ALA A 89 7.72 11.75 -5.08
N ILE A 90 6.47 12.05 -5.36
CA ILE A 90 5.73 13.16 -4.75
C ILE A 90 4.76 12.56 -3.75
N HIS A 91 4.83 13.03 -2.51
CA HIS A 91 3.98 12.62 -1.40
C HIS A 91 3.07 13.76 -0.98
N TYR A 92 1.85 13.43 -0.58
CA TYR A 92 0.98 14.33 0.18
C TYR A 92 0.71 13.70 1.53
N LEU A 93 1.40 14.23 2.55
CA LEU A 93 1.35 13.69 3.90
C LEU A 93 0.30 14.44 4.74
N SER A 94 -0.43 13.67 5.53
CA SER A 94 -1.35 14.16 6.54
C SER A 94 -1.04 13.47 7.86
N ALA A 95 -0.89 14.24 8.93
CA ALA A 95 -0.48 13.74 10.22
C ALA A 95 -1.06 14.57 11.37
N THR A 96 -1.26 13.89 12.49
CA THR A 96 -1.59 14.53 13.77
C THR A 96 -0.53 14.08 14.77
N PHE A 97 0.24 15.03 15.30
CA PHE A 97 1.25 14.74 16.32
C PHE A 97 0.91 15.46 17.61
N ASP A 98 0.98 14.76 18.74
CA ASP A 98 0.93 15.38 20.05
C ASP A 98 2.12 16.36 20.18
N ALA A 99 1.85 17.60 20.60
CA ALA A 99 2.86 18.64 20.64
C ALA A 99 3.89 18.47 21.76
N VAL A 100 3.61 17.63 22.75
CA VAL A 100 4.50 17.32 23.88
C VAL A 100 5.36 16.09 23.55
N THR A 101 4.74 15.00 23.12
CA THR A 101 5.45 13.74 22.86
C THR A 101 6.04 13.68 21.46
N GLY A 102 5.45 14.39 20.50
CA GLY A 102 5.79 14.33 19.08
C GLY A 102 5.34 13.05 18.38
N GLU A 103 4.47 12.27 19.03
CA GLU A 103 3.95 10.99 18.53
C GLU A 103 2.58 11.16 17.88
N GLY A 104 2.23 10.26 16.97
CA GLY A 104 0.89 10.18 16.43
C GLY A 104 0.78 9.56 15.04
N PRO A 105 -0.45 9.43 14.53
CA PRO A 105 -0.72 8.78 13.25
C PRO A 105 -0.27 9.63 12.06
N VAL A 106 0.18 8.92 11.02
CA VAL A 106 0.52 9.47 9.71
C VAL A 106 -0.24 8.69 8.64
N HIS A 107 -0.76 9.39 7.65
CA HIS A 107 -1.29 8.81 6.43
C HIS A 107 -0.93 9.71 5.25
N GLY A 108 -1.04 9.19 4.05
CA GLY A 108 -0.82 10.01 2.87
C GLY A 108 -0.98 9.24 1.57
N SER A 109 -0.70 9.95 0.49
CA SER A 109 -0.65 9.40 -0.85
C SER A 109 0.71 9.67 -1.48
N PHE A 110 1.07 8.86 -2.47
CA PHE A 110 2.28 9.05 -3.23
C PHE A 110 2.05 8.82 -4.72
N THR A 111 2.88 9.48 -5.52
CA THR A 111 3.10 9.18 -6.93
C THR A 111 4.59 9.04 -7.15
N LEU A 112 5.07 7.82 -7.44
CA LEU A 112 6.46 7.56 -7.76
C LEU A 112 6.61 7.42 -9.28
N THR A 113 7.48 8.23 -9.85
CA THR A 113 7.89 8.12 -11.26
C THR A 113 9.22 7.38 -11.32
N PRO A 114 9.26 6.17 -11.88
CA PRO A 114 10.51 5.42 -12.03
C PRO A 114 11.52 6.17 -12.90
N ASP A 115 12.81 5.85 -12.73
CA ASP A 115 13.86 6.42 -13.57
C ASP A 115 13.59 6.19 -15.06
N ALA A 116 14.02 7.13 -15.91
CA ALA A 116 13.66 7.19 -17.33
C ALA A 116 13.96 5.89 -18.13
N ASN A 117 14.89 5.06 -17.66
CA ASN A 117 15.29 3.81 -18.32
C ASN A 117 14.40 2.61 -17.95
N ALA A 118 13.42 2.77 -17.05
CA ALA A 118 12.55 1.69 -16.59
C ALA A 118 11.34 1.40 -17.51
N GLY A 119 11.23 2.11 -18.63
CA GLY A 119 10.14 1.93 -19.60
C GLY A 119 8.83 2.65 -19.25
N GLY A 120 8.91 3.63 -18.35
CA GLY A 120 7.83 4.58 -18.04
C GLY A 120 6.69 4.02 -17.18
N GLY A 121 5.71 4.88 -16.94
CA GLY A 121 4.61 4.65 -15.99
C GLY A 121 4.81 5.37 -14.66
N VAL A 122 3.82 5.30 -13.78
CA VAL A 122 3.89 5.80 -12.40
C VAL A 122 3.28 4.79 -11.44
N TRP A 123 3.87 4.68 -10.24
CA TRP A 123 3.19 4.04 -9.11
C TRP A 123 2.36 5.08 -8.38
N GLU A 124 1.09 4.78 -8.17
CA GLU A 124 0.21 5.60 -7.34
C GLU A 124 -0.27 4.77 -6.16
N GLY A 125 -0.25 5.36 -4.98
CA GLY A 125 -0.66 4.62 -3.80
C GLY A 125 -0.89 5.47 -2.57
N THR A 126 -1.12 4.75 -1.47
CA THR A 126 -1.37 5.32 -0.16
C THR A 126 -0.50 4.65 0.89
N TYR A 127 -0.26 5.36 1.98
CA TYR A 127 0.48 4.83 3.10
C TYR A 127 -0.14 5.22 4.43
N THR A 128 0.12 4.41 5.43
CA THR A 128 -0.25 4.66 6.82
C THR A 128 0.88 4.25 7.75
N GLY A 129 0.97 4.91 8.90
CA GLY A 129 1.88 4.53 9.96
C GLY A 129 1.62 5.28 11.25
N TYR A 130 2.45 4.99 12.25
CA TYR A 130 2.41 5.67 13.53
C TYR A 130 3.83 6.09 13.92
N ARG A 131 4.01 7.37 14.18
CA ARG A 131 5.28 7.94 14.59
C ARG A 131 5.42 7.83 16.10
N SER A 132 6.53 7.27 16.57
CA SER A 132 6.86 7.17 17.98
C SER A 132 8.23 7.76 18.28
N LYS A 133 8.44 8.17 19.53
CA LYS A 133 9.71 8.74 19.98
C LYS A 133 10.77 7.63 20.05
N MET A 134 11.97 7.91 19.54
CA MET A 134 13.08 6.96 19.64
C MET A 134 13.57 6.88 21.09
N PRO A 135 13.72 5.67 21.68
CA PRO A 135 14.25 5.53 23.03
C PRO A 135 15.61 6.21 23.18
N GLY A 136 15.76 7.06 24.19
CA GLY A 136 17.01 7.76 24.49
C GLY A 136 17.29 8.99 23.61
N SER A 137 16.34 9.43 22.77
CA SER A 137 16.46 10.67 22.00
C SER A 137 15.26 11.59 22.22
N ASP A 138 15.53 12.88 22.40
CA ASP A 138 14.49 13.91 22.50
C ASP A 138 14.06 14.50 21.16
N THR A 139 14.81 14.24 20.09
CA THR A 139 14.63 14.89 18.80
C THR A 139 14.42 13.93 17.64
N LEU A 140 14.65 12.62 17.87
CA LEU A 140 14.50 11.57 16.87
C LEU A 140 13.23 10.76 17.07
N PHE A 141 12.60 10.45 15.95
CA PHE A 141 11.36 9.71 15.88
C PHE A 141 11.49 8.58 14.88
N VAL A 142 10.85 7.46 15.17
CA VAL A 142 10.74 6.32 14.28
C VAL A 142 9.31 6.23 13.76
N LEU A 143 9.16 5.99 12.46
CA LEU A 143 7.88 5.87 11.79
C LEU A 143 7.91 4.66 10.85
N PRO A 144 7.39 3.49 11.27
CA PRO A 144 7.08 2.41 10.36
C PRO A 144 5.89 2.82 9.47
N LEU A 145 6.06 2.68 8.16
CA LEU A 145 5.05 2.89 7.14
C LEU A 145 4.73 1.60 6.41
N GLN A 146 3.46 1.40 6.12
CA GLN A 146 2.97 0.40 5.18
C GLN A 146 2.40 1.13 3.96
N LEU A 147 2.92 0.82 2.78
CA LEU A 147 2.52 1.43 1.52
C LEU A 147 1.91 0.38 0.60
N VAL A 148 0.85 0.78 -0.10
CA VAL A 148 0.19 -0.04 -1.12
C VAL A 148 -0.10 0.85 -2.33
N GLY A 149 0.10 0.31 -3.53
CA GLY A 149 -0.16 1.06 -4.75
C GLY A 149 -0.39 0.19 -5.98
N HIS A 150 -0.69 0.86 -7.08
CA HIS A 150 -0.88 0.27 -8.41
C HIS A 150 -0.07 1.04 -9.45
N GLY A 151 0.42 0.32 -10.46
CA GLY A 151 1.13 0.91 -11.58
C GLY A 151 0.16 1.39 -12.66
N ARG A 152 0.46 2.56 -13.23
CA ARG A 152 -0.29 3.17 -14.34
C ARG A 152 0.65 3.59 -15.47
N GLY A 153 0.34 3.14 -16.68
CA GLY A 153 1.09 3.36 -17.90
C GLY A 153 2.41 2.59 -17.96
N GLY A 154 2.99 2.58 -19.16
CA GLY A 154 4.34 2.04 -19.41
C GLY A 154 4.51 0.59 -19.00
N THR A 155 5.71 0.25 -18.55
CA THR A 155 6.09 -1.11 -18.12
C THR A 155 5.25 -1.61 -16.95
N ILE A 156 4.78 -0.72 -16.08
CA ILE A 156 4.12 -1.10 -14.80
C ILE A 156 2.59 -1.08 -14.85
N GLU A 157 1.98 -0.88 -16.03
CA GLU A 157 0.53 -0.91 -16.19
C GLU A 157 -0.08 -2.19 -15.60
N GLY A 158 -1.06 -2.02 -14.72
CA GLY A 158 -1.79 -3.13 -14.09
C GLY A 158 -1.05 -3.84 -12.95
N MET A 159 0.21 -3.49 -12.67
CA MET A 159 0.96 -4.08 -11.57
C MET A 159 0.50 -3.57 -10.20
N GLN A 160 0.77 -4.34 -9.15
CA GLN A 160 0.50 -3.96 -7.76
C GLN A 160 1.78 -3.92 -6.96
N ILE A 161 1.96 -2.92 -6.11
CA ILE A 161 3.15 -2.76 -5.25
C ILE A 161 2.77 -2.74 -3.77
N ARG A 162 3.63 -3.32 -2.93
CA ARG A 162 3.57 -3.22 -1.48
C ARG A 162 4.96 -2.97 -0.92
N GLU A 163 5.04 -2.07 0.04
CA GLU A 163 6.30 -1.70 0.68
C GLU A 163 6.11 -1.55 2.19
N ASN A 164 7.16 -1.89 2.93
CA ASN A 164 7.32 -1.53 4.31
C ASN A 164 8.56 -0.66 4.43
N SER A 165 8.39 0.55 4.95
CA SER A 165 9.50 1.47 5.21
C SER A 165 9.61 1.79 6.69
N THR A 166 10.82 1.98 7.19
CA THR A 166 11.06 2.59 8.50
C THR A 166 11.75 3.93 8.30
N ILE A 167 11.08 5.00 8.72
CA ILE A 167 11.57 6.36 8.65
C ILE A 167 12.18 6.75 10.01
N THR A 168 13.35 7.38 9.97
CA THR A 168 13.90 8.15 11.09
C THR A 168 13.76 9.64 10.78
N ALA A 169 12.97 10.36 11.58
CA ALA A 169 12.66 11.77 11.36
C ALA A 169 13.17 12.67 12.49
N TRP A 170 13.52 13.91 12.15
CA TRP A 170 14.01 14.93 13.09
C TRP A 170 12.95 15.98 13.37
N GLY A 171 12.68 16.27 14.65
CA GLY A 171 11.85 17.41 15.09
C GLY A 171 10.34 17.23 14.91
N THR A 172 9.56 18.14 15.53
CA THR A 172 8.08 18.15 15.51
C THR A 172 7.58 19.58 15.25
N PRO A 173 7.00 19.89 14.07
CA PRO A 173 6.84 19.01 12.89
C PRO A 173 8.21 18.60 12.31
N PRO A 174 8.28 17.47 11.55
CA PRO A 174 9.55 17.00 11.00
C PRO A 174 10.19 18.02 10.05
N SER A 175 11.49 18.27 10.24
CA SER A 175 12.31 19.14 9.37
C SER A 175 13.11 18.38 8.32
N GLY A 176 13.14 17.05 8.43
CA GLY A 176 13.75 16.12 7.49
C GLY A 176 13.64 14.69 8.00
N TRP A 177 13.98 13.73 7.14
CA TRP A 177 14.08 12.32 7.51
C TRP A 177 14.98 11.53 6.57
N TYR A 178 15.28 10.31 6.97
CA TYR A 178 15.80 9.26 6.11
C TYR A 178 14.98 7.99 6.33
N GLY A 179 14.62 7.29 5.27
CA GLY A 179 13.91 6.03 5.33
C GLY A 179 14.60 4.93 4.54
N SER A 180 14.35 3.69 4.96
CA SER A 180 14.72 2.51 4.20
C SER A 180 13.73 1.39 4.42
N GLY A 181 13.68 0.43 3.51
CA GLY A 181 12.67 -0.60 3.54
C GLY A 181 12.87 -1.72 2.53
N GLU A 182 11.84 -2.57 2.50
CA GLU A 182 11.70 -3.67 1.56
C GLU A 182 10.29 -3.65 0.97
N GLY A 183 10.16 -4.13 -0.26
CA GLY A 183 8.90 -4.20 -0.95
C GLY A 183 8.89 -5.28 -2.00
N PHE A 184 7.71 -5.45 -2.61
CA PHE A 184 7.56 -6.29 -3.77
C PHE A 184 6.48 -5.71 -4.69
N TYR A 185 6.59 -6.02 -5.98
CA TYR A 185 5.50 -5.82 -6.91
C TYR A 185 5.10 -7.14 -7.59
N LYS A 186 3.85 -7.19 -8.04
CA LYS A 186 3.27 -8.29 -8.80
C LYS A 186 3.12 -7.87 -10.25
N SER A 187 3.72 -8.64 -11.16
CA SER A 187 3.55 -8.51 -12.60
C SER A 187 2.87 -9.73 -13.20
N HIS A 188 2.25 -9.54 -14.36
CA HIS A 188 1.68 -10.62 -15.14
C HIS A 188 2.78 -11.18 -16.05
N GLY A 189 3.12 -12.46 -15.87
CA GLY A 189 4.02 -13.18 -16.76
C GLY A 189 3.30 -13.58 -18.04
N ASN A 190 3.87 -13.20 -19.18
CA ASN A 190 3.50 -13.75 -20.50
C ASN A 190 3.85 -15.24 -20.60
#